data_AF-A0A2S6CQN2-F1
#
_entry.id   AF-A0A2S6CQN2-F1
#
_cell.length_a   1.000
_cell.length_b   1.000
_cell.length_c   1.000
_cell.angle_alpha   90.00
_cell.angle_beta   90.00
_cell.angle_gamma   90.00
#
_symmetry.space_group_name_H-M   'P 1'
#
loop_
_entity.id
_entity.type
_entity.pdbx_description
1 polymer ?
#
loop_
_entity_poly.entity_id
_entity_poly.type
_entity_poly.pdbx_seq_one_letter_code
_entity_poly.pdbx_strand_id
1 'polypeptide(L)' 'MRVGKRQEFAASIVPFIEKYSKQFQGWLLSDFNDLEKSISLESIGVELPIAEIYRGVVFEYLLV' A
#
# COMPACT_ATOMS: atom_id res chain seq x y z
N MET A 1 -43.06 9.55 4.18
CA MET A 1 -41.95 8.65 4.56
C MET A 1 -40.80 8.83 3.57
N ARG A 2 -39.61 9.27 4.00
CA ARG A 2 -38.41 9.30 3.15
C ARG A 2 -37.59 8.06 3.49
N VAL A 3 -37.50 7.11 2.56
CA VAL A 3 -36.59 5.98 2.69
C VAL A 3 -35.19 6.52 2.39
N GLY A 4 -34.40 6.74 3.43
CA GLY A 4 -32.98 7.09 3.27
C GLY A 4 -32.24 5.88 2.71
N LYS A 5 -31.62 6.04 1.53
CA LYS A 5 -30.67 5.05 1.01
C LYS A 5 -29.55 4.91 2.05
N ARG A 6 -29.34 3.71 2.60
CA ARG A 6 -28.12 3.42 3.36
C ARG A 6 -26.96 3.58 2.38
N GLN A 7 -26.05 4.49 2.69
CA GLN A 7 -24.76 4.58 2.01
C GLN A 7 -23.88 3.54 2.68
N GLU A 8 -23.70 2.39 2.02
CA GLU A 8 -22.75 1.36 2.44
C GLU A 8 -21.35 1.92 2.21
N PHE A 9 -20.53 2.00 3.26
CA PHE A 9 -19.16 2.46 3.16
C PHE A 9 -18.28 1.23 2.95
N ALA A 10 -17.73 1.04 1.75
CA ALA A 10 -16.71 0.01 1.57
C ALA A 10 -15.46 0.41 2.38
N ALA A 11 -15.02 -0.44 3.31
CA ALA A 11 -13.70 -0.29 3.90
C ALA A 11 -12.68 -0.57 2.78
N SER A 12 -12.02 0.47 2.27
CA SER A 12 -10.92 0.32 1.33
C SER A 12 -9.75 -0.32 2.07
N ILE A 13 -9.30 -1.51 1.64
CA ILE A 13 -8.01 -2.01 2.06
C ILE A 13 -6.97 -1.07 1.45
N VAL A 14 -6.28 -0.32 2.30
CA VAL A 14 -5.14 0.51 1.90
C VAL A 14 -3.90 -0.39 2.01
N PRO A 15 -3.08 -0.52 0.96
CA PRO A 15 -1.83 -1.27 1.05
C PRO A 15 -0.93 -0.64 2.11
N PHE A 16 -0.15 -1.47 2.82
CA PHE A 16 0.85 -0.99 3.76
C PHE A 16 2.15 -1.77 3.55
N ILE A 17 3.25 -1.05 3.34
CA ILE A 17 4.57 -1.62 3.12
C ILE A 17 5.54 -0.99 4.10
N GLU A 18 6.37 -1.83 4.73
CA GLU A 18 7.54 -1.43 5.50
C GLU A 18 8.82 -1.84 4.75
N LYS A 19 9.67 -0.85 4.44
CA LYS A 19 11.00 -1.07 3.85
C LYS A 19 12.06 -0.86 4.92
N TYR A 20 12.91 -1.86 5.10
CA TYR A 20 14.09 -1.80 5.96
C TYR A 20 15.35 -1.69 5.11
N SER A 21 16.07 -0.58 5.19
CA SER A 21 17.32 -0.34 4.47
C SER A 21 18.51 -0.40 5.41
N LYS A 22 19.49 -1.25 5.13
CA LYS A 22 20.70 -1.37 5.96
C LYS A 22 21.58 -0.12 5.80
N GLN A 23 21.96 0.48 6.91
CA GLN A 23 22.85 1.64 7.02
C GLN A 23 24.11 1.28 7.83
N PHE A 24 25.10 2.17 7.85
CA PHE A 24 26.31 1.98 8.67
C PHE A 24 26.00 1.86 10.17
N GLN A 25 24.99 2.58 10.68
CA GLN A 25 24.64 2.65 12.11
C GLN A 25 23.35 1.89 12.49
N GLY A 26 22.79 1.08 11.58
CA GLY A 26 21.56 0.33 11.88
C GLY A 26 20.68 0.10 10.67
N TRP A 27 19.37 -0.01 10.90
CA TRP A 27 18.37 -0.14 9.84
C TRP A 27 17.53 1.13 9.79
N LEU A 28 17.36 1.67 8.59
CA LEU A 28 16.41 2.75 8.31
C LEU A 28 15.07 2.12 7.94
N LEU A 29 14.02 2.46 8.69
CA LEU A 29 12.64 2.15 8.35
C LEU A 29 12.05 3.25 7.45
N SER A 30 11.32 2.83 6.43
CA SER A 30 10.47 3.71 5.62
C SER A 30 9.16 3.01 5.33
N ASP A 31 8.04 3.67 5.57
CA ASP A 31 6.71 3.12 5.31
C ASP A 31 6.02 3.77 4.11
N PHE A 32 5.14 3.01 3.46
CA PHE A 32 4.37 3.43 2.29
C PHE A 32 2.94 2.93 2.40
N ASN A 33 1.98 3.79 2.05
CA ASN A 33 0.54 3.54 2.14
C ASN A 33 -0.22 3.90 0.85
N ASP A 34 0.49 3.96 -0.28
CA ASP A 34 -0.03 4.46 -1.56
C ASP A 34 0.51 3.59 -2.72
N LEU A 35 -0.39 3.07 -3.57
CA LEU A 35 -0.04 2.23 -4.72
C LEU A 35 0.67 3.00 -5.84
N GLU A 36 0.41 4.31 -5.96
CA GLU A 36 0.95 5.14 -7.04
C GLU A 36 2.43 5.51 -6.83
N LYS A 37 2.97 5.21 -5.63
CA LYS A 37 4.38 5.45 -5.31
C LYS A 37 5.27 4.32 -5.78
N SER A 38 6.55 4.63 -5.92
CA SER A 38 7.61 3.66 -6.20
C SER A 38 8.60 3.58 -5.04
N ILE A 39 9.22 2.42 -4.89
CA ILE A 39 10.29 2.16 -3.94
C ILE A 39 11.61 2.09 -4.71
N SER A 40 12.53 3.00 -4.38
CA SER A 40 13.89 2.94 -4.92
C SER A 40 14.68 1.79 -4.31
N LEU A 41 15.24 0.92 -5.17
CA LEU A 41 16.15 -0.17 -4.84
C LEU A 41 17.56 0.18 -5.31
N GLU A 42 18.20 1.09 -4.58
CA GLU A 42 19.51 1.67 -4.92
C GLU A 42 20.58 0.62 -5.25
N SER A 43 20.61 -0.51 -4.53
CA SER A 43 21.60 -1.57 -4.75
C SER A 43 21.57 -2.20 -6.14
N ILE A 44 20.43 -2.11 -6.85
CA ILE A 44 20.28 -2.61 -8.23
C ILE A 44 19.87 -1.52 -9.22
N GLY A 45 19.75 -0.26 -8.78
CA GLY A 45 19.41 0.88 -9.64
C GLY A 45 18.02 0.82 -10.26
N VAL A 46 17.04 0.23 -9.55
CA VAL A 46 15.66 0.04 -10.03
C VAL A 46 14.66 0.79 -9.15
N GLU A 47 13.70 1.45 -9.80
CA GLU A 47 12.47 1.91 -9.14
C GLU A 47 11.41 0.81 -9.24
N LEU A 48 10.97 0.28 -8.10
CA LEU A 48 9.92 -0.74 -8.03
C LEU A 48 8.56 -0.06 -7.77
N PRO A 49 7.63 -0.02 -8.74
CA PRO A 49 6.29 0.51 -8.47
C PRO A 49 5.59 -0.34 -7.41
N ILE A 50 4.96 0.31 -6.43
CA ILE A 50 4.28 -0.42 -5.34
C ILE A 50 3.12 -1.26 -5.89
N ALA A 51 2.41 -0.78 -6.91
CA ALA A 51 1.38 -1.54 -7.61
C ALA A 51 1.87 -2.92 -8.11
N GLU A 52 3.15 -3.03 -8.50
CA GLU A 52 3.73 -4.29 -8.98
C GLU A 52 3.92 -5.33 -7.87
N ILE A 53 4.12 -4.89 -6.62
CA ILE A 53 4.19 -5.79 -5.44
C ILE A 53 2.84 -6.47 -5.21
N TYR A 54 1.75 -5.74 -5.47
CA TYR A 54 0.38 -6.22 -5.34
C TYR A 54 -0.19 -6.79 -6.66
N ARG A 55 0.64 -7.01 -7.68
CA ARG A 55 0.16 -7.52 -8.98
C ARG A 55 -0.47 -8.91 -8.80
N GLY A 56 -1.76 -9.01 -9.09
CA GLY A 56 -2.54 -10.25 -8.92
C GLY A 56 -3.14 -10.44 -7.53
N VAL A 57 -2.94 -9.50 -6.61
CA VAL A 57 -3.66 -9.46 -5.33
C VAL A 57 -5.04 -8.86 -5.55
N VAL A 58 -6.07 -9.58 -5.12
CA VAL A 58 -7.45 -9.07 -5.08
C VAL A 58 -7.73 -8.60 -3.66
N PHE A 59 -8.00 -7.31 -3.50
CA PHE A 59 -8.43 -6.76 -2.23
C PHE A 59 -9.90 -7.12 -2.00
N GLU A 60 -10.18 -7.99 -1.03
CA GLU A 60 -11.55 -8.26 -0.62
C GLU A 60 -12.14 -7.04 0.07
N TYR A 61 -13.25 -6.51 -0.44
CA TYR A 61 -13.96 -5.43 0.25
C TYR A 61 -14.79 -6.02 1.38
N LEU A 62 -14.54 -5.56 2.61
CA LEU A 62 -15.50 -5.74 3.69
C LEU A 62 -16.61 -4.71 3.52
N LEU A 63 -17.82 -5.19 3.24
CA LEU A 63 -19.04 -4.39 3.38
C LEU A 63 -19.28 -4.18 4.87
N VAL A 64 -19.20 -2.93 5.33
CA VAL A 64 -19.57 -2.50 6.69
C VAL A 64 -20.85 -1.68 6.70
#